data_AF-A0AA40HHI8-F1
#
_entry.id   AF-A0AA40HHI8-F1
#
_cell.length_a   1.000
_cell.length_b   1.000
_cell.length_c   1.000
_cell.angle_alpha   90.00
_cell.angle_beta   90.00
_cell.angle_gamma   90.00
#
_symmetry.space_group_name_H-M   'P 1'
#
loop_
_entity.id
_entity.type
_entity.pdbx_description
1 polymer ?
#
loop_
_entity_poly.entity_id
_entity_poly.type
_entity_poly.pdbx_seq_one_letter_code
_entity_poly.pdbx_strand_id
1 'polypeptide(L)'
;MSSSHSFSQIPSGSLPGTRGGWGRPGGFPRAPSVHGGAGGVRISLSFTSPSCLPPGRSWGSGRGSSLLGGNGKVTMQNLNERLASYLDKVRALEEANVKLESRILKWHQERDPGSKQDYSQYEENISRLQEQIVDGKLTNAQVFLLLDNARMAVDDFNLKYENEHSFKKDLETEVERLRKTLDDLTIVTTDLEQEVEGLRKELILMKKRHGQEMEGQHVPNDFKVNVKLNTTPGEDLIKILEDMRQEYEFMIKKKHRDLDAWYKEQSAAIAQETASPTAVHSNQGNIHELKRTFQALEIDLQAQRNRKSALENMLSETQSRYSCQLQDMQRIISHYEEELLQLRRDLERQNSEYKVLLGIKTHLEKEISTYRQLLEGESQGTTEESKLSARAAVVPKIKTITRESINGRIIYSQVNEIQKYA
;
A
#
# COMPACT_ATOMS: atom_id res chain seq x y z
N MET A 1 -57.96 30.37 -5.51
CA MET A 1 -58.56 30.75 -6.81
C MET A 1 -57.65 31.79 -7.44
N SER A 2 -57.39 31.66 -8.76
CA SER A 2 -56.72 32.63 -9.65
C SER A 2 -55.18 32.74 -9.46
N SER A 3 -54.32 32.02 -10.20
CA SER A 3 -53.88 32.23 -11.61
C SER A 3 -53.15 33.58 -11.82
N SER A 4 -52.06 33.76 -12.58
CA SER A 4 -51.35 32.94 -13.57
C SER A 4 -50.11 33.69 -14.13
N HIS A 5 -49.23 32.96 -14.86
CA HIS A 5 -48.25 33.41 -15.89
C HIS A 5 -46.93 34.08 -15.44
N SER A 6 -45.75 33.94 -16.07
CA SER A 6 -45.13 33.10 -17.12
C SER A 6 -43.67 33.61 -17.33
N PHE A 7 -42.85 32.90 -18.13
CA PHE A 7 -41.56 33.30 -18.77
C PHE A 7 -40.27 33.07 -17.93
N SER A 8 -39.18 32.43 -18.37
CA SER A 8 -38.62 32.22 -19.72
C SER A 8 -37.63 31.03 -19.77
N GLN A 9 -37.39 30.52 -20.99
CA GLN A 9 -36.48 29.42 -21.37
C GLN A 9 -35.22 29.96 -22.10
N ILE A 10 -34.05 29.35 -21.79
CA ILE A 10 -32.95 28.87 -22.70
C ILE A 10 -32.07 29.98 -23.40
N PRO A 11 -30.72 29.85 -23.63
CA PRO A 11 -29.98 28.64 -24.02
C PRO A 11 -28.58 28.35 -23.43
N SER A 12 -28.22 27.08 -23.67
CA SER A 12 -26.93 26.42 -23.86
C SER A 12 -25.76 27.29 -24.34
N GLY A 13 -24.60 27.09 -23.70
CA GLY A 13 -23.29 27.53 -24.15
C GLY A 13 -22.32 26.36 -24.23
N SER A 14 -21.90 26.02 -25.43
CA SER A 14 -20.96 24.95 -25.79
C SER A 14 -19.53 25.50 -25.87
N LEU A 15 -18.58 24.79 -25.24
CA LEU A 15 -17.14 24.59 -25.57
C LEU A 15 -16.21 25.82 -25.80
N PRO A 16 -14.93 25.70 -25.40
CA PRO A 16 -13.96 25.21 -26.38
C PRO A 16 -13.00 24.14 -25.81
N GLY A 17 -12.88 23.04 -26.58
CA GLY A 17 -11.79 22.09 -26.43
C GLY A 17 -10.46 22.74 -26.78
N THR A 18 -9.48 22.59 -25.89
CA THR A 18 -8.11 23.05 -26.13
C THR A 18 -7.34 21.93 -26.81
N ARG A 19 -7.17 22.07 -28.11
CA ARG A 19 -6.22 21.35 -28.95
C ARG A 19 -4.86 22.00 -28.76
N GLY A 20 -3.89 21.25 -28.24
CA GLY A 20 -2.49 21.65 -28.14
C GLY A 20 -1.59 20.46 -28.41
N GLY A 21 -1.31 20.22 -29.70
CA GLY A 21 -0.38 19.18 -30.14
C GLY A 21 1.07 19.65 -30.09
N TRP A 22 1.92 18.80 -29.54
CA TRP A 22 3.38 18.78 -29.71
C TRP A 22 3.70 17.28 -29.77
N GLY A 23 4.01 16.70 -30.93
CA GLY A 23 5.34 16.80 -31.54
C GLY A 23 5.98 15.41 -31.45
N ARG A 24 5.84 14.61 -32.52
CA ARG A 24 6.67 13.41 -32.74
C ARG A 24 8.15 13.83 -32.83
N PRO A 25 9.05 12.96 -32.39
CA PRO A 25 10.13 12.47 -33.25
C PRO A 25 9.93 10.95 -33.45
N GLY A 26 9.95 10.42 -34.66
CA GLY A 26 11.17 10.35 -35.46
C GLY A 26 11.91 9.08 -35.02
N GLY A 27 11.63 7.97 -35.70
CA GLY A 27 12.19 6.66 -35.36
C GLY A 27 13.66 6.53 -35.71
N PHE A 28 14.34 5.66 -34.98
CA PHE A 28 15.52 4.94 -35.45
C PHE A 28 15.39 3.46 -35.04
N PRO A 29 15.86 2.54 -35.90
CA PRO A 29 15.68 1.11 -35.71
C PRO A 29 16.61 0.59 -34.62
N ARG A 30 16.05 -0.17 -33.67
CA ARG A 30 16.83 -0.96 -32.72
C ARG A 30 17.42 -2.16 -33.46
N ALA A 31 18.73 -2.12 -33.73
CA ALA A 31 19.49 -3.28 -34.15
C ALA A 31 19.57 -4.31 -32.99
N PRO A 32 19.51 -5.62 -33.25
CA PRO A 32 19.88 -6.61 -32.27
C PRO A 32 21.41 -6.57 -32.10
N SER A 33 21.87 -6.33 -30.88
CA SER A 33 23.28 -6.41 -30.53
C SER A 33 23.74 -7.86 -30.64
N VAL A 34 24.59 -8.14 -31.63
CA VAL A 34 25.49 -9.28 -31.68
C VAL A 34 26.61 -9.01 -30.66
N HIS A 35 26.57 -9.70 -29.53
CA HIS A 35 27.81 -10.06 -28.82
C HIS A 35 28.32 -11.33 -29.52
N GLY A 36 29.48 -11.30 -30.20
CA GLY A 36 30.77 -11.42 -29.54
C GLY A 36 30.89 -12.87 -29.02
N GLY A 37 31.30 -13.83 -29.83
CA GLY A 37 32.69 -13.95 -30.27
C GLY A 37 33.41 -14.97 -29.37
N ALA A 38 33.13 -16.25 -29.57
CA ALA A 38 33.96 -17.35 -29.08
C ALA A 38 33.92 -18.46 -30.12
N GLY A 39 35.08 -18.72 -30.73
CA GLY A 39 35.25 -19.65 -31.83
C GLY A 39 34.83 -21.07 -31.45
N GLY A 40 33.82 -21.57 -32.16
CA GLY A 40 33.52 -22.98 -32.26
C GLY A 40 33.67 -23.38 -33.71
N VAL A 41 34.83 -23.93 -34.06
CA VAL A 41 35.09 -24.55 -35.36
C VAL A 41 34.04 -25.64 -35.58
N ARG A 42 33.04 -25.38 -36.43
CA ARG A 42 32.13 -26.41 -36.91
C ARG A 42 32.79 -27.07 -38.13
N ILE A 43 33.39 -28.23 -37.91
CA ILE A 43 33.86 -29.11 -38.98
C ILE A 43 32.60 -29.72 -39.62
N SER A 44 32.18 -29.16 -40.76
CA SER A 44 31.17 -29.76 -41.63
C SER A 44 31.85 -30.82 -42.50
N LEU A 45 31.67 -32.10 -42.17
CA LEU A 45 32.07 -33.22 -43.03
C LEU A 45 30.99 -33.44 -44.09
N SER A 46 31.22 -32.93 -45.30
CA SER A 46 30.44 -33.26 -46.49
C SER A 46 30.86 -34.65 -47.01
N PHE A 47 29.97 -35.64 -46.87
CA PHE A 47 30.11 -36.96 -47.47
C PHE A 47 29.62 -36.90 -48.92
N THR A 48 30.54 -36.92 -49.88
CA THR A 48 30.20 -37.07 -51.30
C THR A 48 30.05 -38.55 -51.62
N SER A 49 28.81 -39.01 -51.75
CA SER A 49 28.48 -40.25 -52.45
C SER A 49 28.56 -40.00 -53.97
N PRO A 50 29.28 -40.82 -54.76
CA PRO A 50 29.15 -40.79 -56.21
C PRO A 50 28.10 -41.81 -56.66
N SER A 51 27.05 -41.30 -57.30
CA SER A 51 26.01 -42.06 -57.99
C SER A 51 26.22 -42.04 -59.51
N CYS A 52 26.12 -43.24 -60.11
CA CYS A 52 25.55 -43.58 -61.44
C CYS A 52 26.36 -43.30 -62.72
N LEU A 53 26.86 -44.31 -63.47
CA LEU A 53 26.24 -45.25 -64.47
C LEU A 53 26.64 -44.84 -65.94
N PRO A 54 26.49 -45.61 -67.06
CA PRO A 54 25.65 -46.80 -67.32
C PRO A 54 26.36 -47.89 -68.24
N PRO A 55 25.70 -48.65 -69.15
CA PRO A 55 25.48 -50.10 -69.00
C PRO A 55 26.03 -50.97 -70.16
N GLY A 56 26.10 -52.28 -69.93
CA GLY A 56 26.04 -53.26 -71.02
C GLY A 56 27.32 -54.02 -71.31
N ARG A 57 27.37 -55.28 -70.86
CA ARG A 57 27.71 -56.42 -71.73
C ARG A 57 27.22 -57.71 -71.10
N SER A 58 26.20 -58.26 -71.74
CA SER A 58 25.87 -59.68 -71.68
C SER A 58 26.89 -60.44 -72.52
N TRP A 59 27.54 -61.42 -71.92
CA TRP A 59 28.13 -62.60 -72.58
C TRP A 59 28.04 -63.68 -71.50
N GLY A 60 27.27 -64.75 -71.69
CA GLY A 60 27.39 -65.66 -72.81
C GLY A 60 27.93 -66.96 -72.21
N SER A 61 27.03 -67.91 -72.00
CA SER A 61 27.32 -69.28 -71.56
C SER A 61 28.37 -69.92 -72.47
N GLY A 62 29.40 -70.51 -71.88
CA GLY A 62 30.53 -71.09 -72.60
C GLY A 62 31.25 -72.15 -71.77
N ARG A 63 30.58 -73.31 -71.64
CA ARG A 63 31.14 -74.67 -71.79
C ARG A 63 32.47 -74.98 -71.07
N GLY A 64 32.39 -75.86 -70.07
CA GLY A 64 33.50 -76.20 -69.18
C GLY A 64 34.66 -77.01 -69.76
N SER A 65 35.71 -77.06 -68.96
CA SER A 65 36.64 -78.18 -68.74
C SER A 65 37.60 -77.74 -67.63
N SER A 66 37.55 -78.42 -66.49
CA SER A 66 38.61 -79.36 -66.06
C SER A 66 39.92 -78.67 -65.69
N LEU A 67 40.23 -78.67 -64.39
CA LEU A 67 41.45 -79.28 -63.79
C LEU A 67 41.85 -78.55 -62.49
N LEU A 68 41.64 -79.25 -61.37
CA LEU A 68 42.43 -79.07 -60.15
C LEU A 68 43.93 -79.27 -60.48
N GLY A 69 44.78 -78.35 -60.00
CA GLY A 69 46.22 -78.59 -59.84
C GLY A 69 47.10 -77.43 -60.29
N GLY A 70 47.37 -76.43 -59.43
CA GLY A 70 48.42 -75.43 -59.70
C GLY A 70 48.40 -74.09 -58.93
N ASN A 71 47.29 -73.70 -58.27
CA ASN A 71 47.13 -72.31 -57.77
C ASN A 71 47.33 -72.07 -56.26
N GLY A 72 47.55 -73.10 -55.43
CA GLY A 72 47.64 -72.93 -53.97
C GLY A 72 48.88 -72.15 -53.48
N LYS A 73 49.97 -72.19 -54.25
CA LYS A 73 51.22 -71.49 -53.88
C LYS A 73 51.12 -69.98 -54.07
N VAL A 74 50.44 -69.54 -55.14
CA VAL A 74 50.25 -68.11 -55.46
C VAL A 74 49.25 -67.47 -54.50
N THR A 75 48.19 -68.20 -54.11
CA THR A 75 47.25 -67.72 -53.08
C THR A 75 47.91 -67.63 -51.71
N MET A 76 48.77 -68.59 -51.33
CA MET A 76 49.56 -68.51 -50.09
C MET A 76 50.59 -67.37 -50.12
N GLN A 77 51.21 -67.08 -51.26
CA GLN A 77 52.11 -65.93 -51.40
C GLN A 77 51.36 -64.60 -51.24
N ASN A 78 50.18 -64.44 -51.84
CA ASN A 78 49.37 -63.23 -51.68
C ASN A 78 48.92 -63.01 -50.23
N LEU A 79 48.53 -64.10 -49.54
CA LEU A 79 48.18 -64.04 -48.11
C LEU A 79 49.39 -63.68 -47.24
N ASN A 80 50.56 -64.24 -47.53
CA ASN A 80 51.80 -63.91 -46.82
C ASN A 80 52.22 -62.46 -47.07
N GLU A 81 52.06 -61.93 -48.29
CA GLU A 81 52.34 -60.53 -48.61
C GLU A 81 51.35 -59.57 -47.93
N ARG A 82 50.08 -59.97 -47.82
CA ARG A 82 49.05 -59.26 -47.05
C ARG A 82 49.32 -59.31 -45.55
N LEU A 83 49.84 -60.41 -45.03
CA LEU A 83 50.25 -60.55 -43.62
C LEU A 83 51.51 -59.73 -43.34
N ALA A 84 52.50 -59.71 -44.24
CA ALA A 84 53.68 -58.87 -44.12
C ALA A 84 53.30 -57.38 -44.08
N SER A 85 52.46 -56.92 -45.02
CA SER A 85 51.97 -55.54 -45.02
C SER A 85 51.08 -55.21 -43.81
N TYR A 86 50.38 -56.18 -43.22
CA TYR A 86 49.67 -56.00 -41.96
C TYR A 86 50.64 -55.87 -40.77
N LEU A 87 51.65 -56.73 -40.68
CA LEU A 87 52.68 -56.64 -39.64
C LEU A 87 53.47 -55.33 -39.73
N ASP A 88 53.79 -54.84 -40.93
CA ASP A 88 54.45 -53.55 -41.13
C ASP A 88 53.55 -52.39 -40.68
N LYS A 89 52.24 -52.46 -40.93
CA LYS A 89 51.28 -51.48 -40.42
C LYS A 89 51.14 -51.52 -38.91
N VAL A 90 51.14 -52.71 -38.30
CA VAL A 90 51.10 -52.86 -36.84
C VAL A 90 52.35 -52.23 -36.22
N ARG A 91 53.54 -52.52 -36.76
CA ARG A 91 54.80 -51.90 -36.30
C ARG A 91 54.79 -50.37 -36.45
N ALA A 92 54.31 -49.85 -37.58
CA ALA A 92 54.20 -48.41 -37.79
C ALA A 92 53.22 -47.74 -36.80
N LEU A 93 52.12 -48.42 -36.47
CA LEU A 93 51.15 -47.95 -35.46
C LEU A 93 51.73 -48.03 -34.05
N GLU A 94 52.45 -49.09 -33.70
CA GLU A 94 53.14 -49.21 -32.41
C GLU A 94 54.18 -48.10 -32.22
N GLU A 95 54.99 -47.82 -33.24
CA GLU A 95 55.94 -46.70 -33.21
C GLU A 95 55.25 -45.34 -33.09
N ALA A 96 54.14 -45.14 -33.79
CA ALA A 96 53.34 -43.91 -33.69
C ALA A 96 52.73 -43.76 -32.30
N ASN A 97 52.27 -44.86 -31.69
CA ASN A 97 51.67 -44.86 -30.38
C ASN A 97 52.71 -44.54 -29.30
N VAL A 98 53.90 -45.15 -29.35
CA VAL A 98 55.01 -44.84 -28.44
C VAL A 98 55.43 -43.36 -28.55
N LYS A 99 55.44 -42.80 -29.77
CA LYS A 99 55.71 -41.37 -30.00
C LYS A 99 54.62 -40.47 -29.39
N LEU A 100 53.35 -40.84 -29.51
CA LEU A 100 52.23 -40.10 -28.93
C LEU A 100 52.25 -40.18 -27.39
N GLU A 101 52.46 -41.36 -26.82
CA GLU A 101 52.62 -41.54 -25.37
C GLU A 101 53.77 -40.69 -24.82
N SER A 102 54.91 -40.69 -25.51
CA SER A 102 56.05 -39.84 -25.15
C SER A 102 55.71 -38.35 -25.20
N ARG A 103 54.92 -37.90 -26.19
CA ARG A 103 54.45 -36.50 -26.28
C ARG A 103 53.46 -36.15 -25.18
N ILE A 104 52.54 -37.05 -24.84
CA ILE A 104 51.57 -36.87 -23.75
C ILE A 104 52.30 -36.75 -22.41
N LEU A 105 53.27 -37.62 -22.15
CA LEU A 105 54.07 -37.56 -20.93
C LEU A 105 54.87 -36.26 -20.84
N LYS A 106 55.52 -35.84 -21.92
CA LYS A 106 56.22 -34.53 -21.97
C LYS A 106 55.26 -33.37 -21.76
N TRP A 107 54.07 -33.40 -22.38
CA TRP A 107 53.04 -32.37 -22.17
C TRP A 107 52.58 -32.31 -20.71
N HIS A 108 52.46 -33.45 -20.03
CA HIS A 108 52.11 -33.49 -18.61
C HIS A 108 53.25 -33.04 -17.69
N GLN A 109 54.52 -33.27 -18.07
CA GLN A 109 55.68 -32.82 -17.31
C GLN A 109 55.97 -31.32 -17.51
N GLU A 110 55.82 -30.82 -18.74
CA GLU A 110 55.93 -29.39 -19.09
C GLU A 110 54.71 -28.59 -18.63
N ARG A 111 53.57 -29.26 -18.37
CA ARG A 111 52.46 -28.69 -17.62
C ARG A 111 52.86 -28.59 -16.15
N ASP A 112 53.68 -27.60 -15.84
CA ASP A 112 53.89 -27.14 -14.48
C ASP A 112 52.52 -26.94 -13.80
N PRO A 113 52.29 -27.47 -12.59
CA PRO A 113 51.20 -27.00 -11.74
C PRO A 113 51.42 -25.55 -11.25
N GLY A 114 52.43 -24.85 -11.77
CA GLY A 114 52.93 -23.52 -11.40
C GLY A 114 52.03 -22.33 -11.73
N SER A 115 50.74 -22.55 -11.97
CA SER A 115 49.73 -21.48 -11.99
C SER A 115 48.53 -21.84 -11.12
N LYS A 116 48.76 -22.47 -9.96
CA LYS A 116 47.86 -22.23 -8.83
C LYS A 116 48.20 -20.84 -8.32
N GLN A 117 47.60 -19.84 -8.93
CA GLN A 117 47.72 -18.45 -8.49
C GLN A 117 47.25 -18.39 -7.03
N ASP A 118 48.08 -17.87 -6.13
CA ASP A 118 47.77 -17.85 -4.70
C ASP A 118 46.64 -16.84 -4.42
N TYR A 119 45.40 -17.32 -4.35
CA TYR A 119 44.22 -16.48 -4.09
C TYR A 119 44.02 -16.13 -2.61
N SER A 120 44.90 -16.60 -1.71
CA SER A 120 44.79 -16.41 -0.25
C SER A 120 44.61 -14.93 0.15
N GLN A 121 45.31 -14.00 -0.51
CA GLN A 121 45.18 -12.56 -0.23
C GLN A 121 43.80 -12.00 -0.61
N TYR A 122 43.20 -12.51 -1.69
CA TYR A 122 41.84 -12.15 -2.07
C TYR A 122 40.82 -12.74 -1.11
N GLU A 123 41.04 -13.96 -0.62
CA GLU A 123 40.19 -14.60 0.38
C GLU A 123 40.20 -13.82 1.70
N GLU A 124 41.37 -13.42 2.21
CA GLU A 124 41.48 -12.57 3.41
C GLU A 124 40.76 -11.23 3.24
N ASN A 125 40.92 -10.57 2.09
CA ASN A 125 40.22 -9.32 1.78
C ASN A 125 38.71 -9.51 1.69
N ILE A 126 38.25 -10.60 1.06
CA ILE A 126 36.81 -10.93 0.97
C ILE A 126 36.25 -11.21 2.36
N SER A 127 36.95 -11.98 3.19
CA SER A 127 36.54 -12.26 4.57
C SER A 127 36.46 -10.99 5.41
N ARG A 128 37.45 -10.11 5.30
CA ARG A 128 37.44 -8.80 5.99
C ARG A 128 36.27 -7.92 5.54
N LEU A 129 35.98 -7.87 4.24
CA LEU A 129 34.83 -7.12 3.71
C LEU A 129 33.50 -7.72 4.17
N GLN A 130 33.40 -9.05 4.25
CA GLN A 130 32.22 -9.73 4.77
C GLN A 130 31.99 -9.40 6.25
N GLU A 131 33.04 -9.40 7.07
CA GLU A 131 32.97 -8.99 8.48
C GLU A 131 32.50 -7.53 8.61
N GLN A 132 33.08 -6.60 7.85
CA GLN A 132 32.62 -5.21 7.82
C GLN A 132 31.16 -5.04 7.41
N ILE A 133 30.67 -5.85 6.46
CA ILE A 133 29.26 -5.85 6.05
C ILE A 133 28.37 -6.35 7.19
N VAL A 134 28.80 -7.38 7.91
CA VAL A 134 28.04 -7.93 9.05
C VAL A 134 28.00 -6.91 10.19
N ASP A 135 29.12 -6.29 10.53
CA ASP A 135 29.19 -5.23 11.54
C ASP A 135 28.34 -4.02 11.14
N GLY A 136 28.39 -3.62 9.87
CA GLY A 136 27.53 -2.58 9.31
C GLY A 136 26.04 -2.92 9.42
N LYS A 137 25.65 -4.17 9.18
CA LYS A 137 24.27 -4.62 9.35
C LYS A 137 23.84 -4.63 10.81
N LEU A 138 24.71 -5.07 11.72
CA LEU A 138 24.42 -5.13 13.15
C LEU A 138 24.27 -3.73 13.75
N THR A 139 25.19 -2.81 13.42
CA THR A 139 25.10 -1.40 13.82
C THR A 139 23.86 -0.72 13.24
N ASN A 140 23.51 -1.00 11.98
CA ASN A 140 22.28 -0.48 11.38
C ASN A 140 21.03 -1.00 12.11
N ALA A 141 20.96 -2.30 12.41
CA ALA A 141 19.88 -2.87 13.21
C ALA A 141 19.78 -2.25 14.61
N GLN A 142 20.91 -1.99 15.26
CA GLN A 142 20.95 -1.29 16.55
C GLN A 142 20.39 0.14 16.45
N VAL A 143 20.78 0.89 15.42
CA VAL A 143 20.24 2.24 15.17
C VAL A 143 18.74 2.20 14.91
N PHE A 144 18.25 1.23 14.13
CA PHE A 144 16.82 1.04 13.90
C PHE A 144 16.05 0.80 15.21
N LEU A 145 16.57 -0.05 16.10
CA LEU A 145 15.93 -0.30 17.40
C LEU A 145 15.91 0.95 18.28
N LEU A 146 16.99 1.73 18.29
CA LEU A 146 17.04 3.00 19.03
C LEU A 146 16.05 4.03 18.46
N LEU A 147 15.92 4.09 17.13
CA LEU A 147 14.97 4.98 16.47
C LEU A 147 13.53 4.57 16.77
N ASP A 148 13.23 3.28 16.75
CA ASP A 148 11.89 2.77 17.08
C ASP A 148 11.54 3.01 18.55
N ASN A 149 12.49 2.80 19.46
CA ASN A 149 12.33 3.12 20.88
C ASN A 149 12.08 4.63 21.09
N ALA A 150 12.88 5.49 20.47
CA ALA A 150 12.70 6.94 20.56
C ALA A 150 11.34 7.38 19.99
N ARG A 151 10.90 6.75 18.89
CA ARG A 151 9.58 7.00 18.30
C ARG A 151 8.45 6.59 19.24
N MET A 152 8.51 5.38 19.81
CA MET A 152 7.53 4.92 20.80
C MET A 152 7.48 5.86 22.01
N ALA A 153 8.62 6.32 22.50
CA ALA A 153 8.67 7.29 23.60
C ALA A 153 8.02 8.62 23.23
N VAL A 154 8.25 9.13 22.01
CA VAL A 154 7.58 10.34 21.51
C VAL A 154 6.07 10.15 21.43
N ASP A 155 5.60 9.01 20.91
CA ASP A 155 4.17 8.71 20.82
C ASP A 155 3.53 8.60 22.22
N ASP A 156 4.22 7.99 23.19
CA ASP A 156 3.78 7.93 24.60
C ASP A 156 3.68 9.34 25.23
N PHE A 157 4.67 10.21 24.97
CA PHE A 157 4.63 11.58 25.46
C PHE A 157 3.55 12.42 24.78
N ASN A 158 3.33 12.23 23.48
CA ASN A 158 2.24 12.88 22.76
C ASN A 158 0.88 12.47 23.32
N LEU A 159 0.66 11.17 23.56
CA LEU A 159 -0.59 10.69 24.16
C LEU A 159 -0.81 11.29 25.56
N LYS A 160 0.24 11.31 26.39
CA LYS A 160 0.17 11.96 27.71
C LYS A 160 -0.12 13.45 27.61
N TYR A 161 0.53 14.15 26.67
CA TYR A 161 0.31 15.56 26.43
C TYR A 161 -1.13 15.86 26.00
N GLU A 162 -1.68 15.12 25.04
CA GLU A 162 -3.06 15.29 24.58
C GLU A 162 -4.07 15.03 25.71
N ASN A 163 -3.85 13.99 26.52
CA ASN A 163 -4.70 13.70 27.68
C ASN A 163 -4.64 14.85 28.71
N GLU A 164 -3.45 15.28 29.12
CA GLU A 164 -3.30 16.41 30.06
C GLU A 164 -3.86 17.72 29.49
N HIS A 165 -3.67 17.96 28.19
CA HIS A 165 -4.22 19.13 27.51
C HIS A 165 -5.75 19.10 27.49
N SER A 166 -6.37 17.96 27.18
CA SER A 166 -7.83 17.79 27.26
C SER A 166 -8.35 18.00 28.68
N PHE A 167 -7.68 17.43 29.68
CA PHE A 167 -8.06 17.57 31.08
C PHE A 167 -7.94 19.02 31.56
N LYS A 168 -6.85 19.71 31.17
CA LYS A 168 -6.67 21.14 31.43
C LYS A 168 -7.81 21.95 30.82
N LYS A 169 -8.19 21.68 29.58
CA LYS A 169 -9.30 22.38 28.90
C LYS A 169 -10.62 22.16 29.64
N ASP A 170 -10.90 20.94 30.07
CA ASP A 170 -12.10 20.63 30.85
C ASP A 170 -12.10 21.41 32.18
N LEU A 171 -10.97 21.44 32.90
CA LEU A 171 -10.81 22.25 34.11
C LEU A 171 -10.99 23.76 33.85
N GLU A 172 -10.44 24.28 32.74
CA GLU A 172 -10.64 25.68 32.36
C GLU A 172 -12.13 25.99 32.11
N THR A 173 -12.87 25.08 31.45
CA THR A 173 -14.31 25.25 31.27
C THR A 173 -15.09 25.21 32.59
N GLU A 174 -14.68 24.34 33.52
CA GLU A 174 -15.30 24.24 34.84
C GLU A 174 -15.01 25.46 35.71
N VAL A 175 -13.80 26.00 35.68
CA VAL A 175 -13.46 27.27 36.36
C VAL A 175 -14.31 28.42 35.81
N GLU A 176 -14.46 28.49 34.49
CA GLU A 176 -15.30 29.53 33.87
C GLU A 176 -16.79 29.34 34.22
N ARG A 177 -17.27 28.10 34.33
CA ARG A 177 -18.61 27.80 34.82
C ARG A 177 -18.78 28.25 36.28
N LEU A 178 -17.81 27.97 37.14
CA LEU A 178 -17.84 28.36 38.55
C LEU A 178 -17.82 29.89 38.71
N ARG A 179 -17.05 30.61 37.87
CA ARG A 179 -17.06 32.08 37.85
C ARG A 179 -18.45 32.63 37.51
N LYS A 180 -19.10 32.10 36.49
CA LYS A 180 -20.49 32.49 36.15
C LYS A 180 -21.44 32.25 37.31
N THR A 181 -21.35 31.10 37.98
CA THR A 181 -22.19 30.84 39.15
C THR A 181 -21.91 31.78 40.31
N LEU A 182 -20.66 32.22 40.48
CA LEU A 182 -20.30 33.23 41.49
C LEU A 182 -20.89 34.60 41.13
N ASP A 183 -20.83 34.99 39.86
CA ASP A 183 -21.43 36.24 39.38
C ASP A 183 -22.95 36.22 39.55
N ASP A 184 -23.61 35.11 39.20
CA ASP A 184 -25.06 34.91 39.42
C ASP A 184 -25.44 35.01 40.91
N LEU A 185 -24.66 34.36 41.79
CA LEU A 185 -24.86 34.47 43.23
C LEU A 185 -24.63 35.90 43.74
N THR A 186 -23.65 36.61 43.17
CA THR A 186 -23.38 38.00 43.53
C THR A 186 -24.58 38.90 43.18
N ILE A 187 -25.18 38.71 42.01
CA ILE A 187 -26.41 39.42 41.61
C ILE A 187 -27.53 39.14 42.62
N VAL A 188 -27.79 37.86 42.93
CA VAL A 188 -28.82 37.48 43.92
C VAL A 188 -28.55 38.08 45.30
N THR A 189 -27.29 38.12 45.75
CA THR A 189 -26.95 38.78 47.03
C THR A 189 -27.22 40.27 46.99
N THR A 190 -26.89 40.96 45.89
CA THR A 190 -27.16 42.39 45.77
C THR A 190 -28.66 42.69 45.71
N ASP A 191 -29.46 41.84 45.06
CA ASP A 191 -30.92 41.99 45.01
C ASP A 191 -31.53 41.83 46.42
N LEU A 192 -31.10 40.80 47.17
CA LEU A 192 -31.53 40.59 48.56
C LEU A 192 -31.09 41.74 49.48
N GLU A 193 -29.89 42.28 49.30
CA GLU A 193 -29.42 43.47 50.03
C GLU A 193 -30.31 44.69 49.75
N GLN A 194 -30.69 44.91 48.50
CA GLN A 194 -31.62 45.98 48.12
C GLN A 194 -33.01 45.80 48.73
N GLU A 195 -33.55 44.57 48.75
CA GLU A 195 -34.83 44.26 49.42
C GLU A 195 -34.75 44.56 50.92
N VAL A 196 -33.67 44.14 51.58
CA VAL A 196 -33.45 44.40 53.01
C VAL A 196 -33.32 45.90 53.28
N GLU A 197 -32.61 46.66 52.44
CA GLU A 197 -32.55 48.10 52.54
C GLU A 197 -33.91 48.78 52.31
N GLY A 198 -34.70 48.29 51.35
CA GLY A 198 -36.06 48.71 51.10
C GLY A 198 -36.93 48.56 52.34
N LEU A 199 -36.96 47.36 52.92
CA LEU A 199 -37.70 47.08 54.17
C LEU A 199 -37.21 47.93 55.35
N ARG A 200 -35.90 48.20 55.45
CA ARG A 200 -35.36 49.12 56.47
C ARG A 200 -35.86 50.55 56.27
N LYS A 201 -35.89 51.06 55.03
CA LYS A 201 -36.44 52.38 54.70
C LYS A 201 -37.93 52.46 55.04
N GLU A 202 -38.70 51.44 54.69
CA GLU A 202 -40.13 51.34 55.05
C GLU A 202 -40.35 51.36 56.56
N LEU A 203 -39.57 50.59 57.32
CA LEU A 203 -39.64 50.59 58.78
C LEU A 203 -39.39 51.98 59.38
N ILE A 204 -38.40 52.72 58.85
CA ILE A 204 -38.10 54.09 59.27
C ILE A 204 -39.28 55.02 58.95
N LEU A 205 -39.84 54.93 57.74
CA LEU A 205 -41.01 55.72 57.35
C LEU A 205 -42.24 55.42 58.20
N MET A 206 -42.49 54.14 58.51
CA MET A 206 -43.55 53.70 59.41
C MET A 206 -43.38 54.29 60.81
N LYS A 207 -42.16 54.21 61.38
CA LYS A 207 -41.86 54.83 62.69
C LYS A 207 -42.03 56.35 62.67
N LYS A 208 -41.59 57.02 61.60
CA LYS A 208 -41.76 58.47 61.44
C LYS A 208 -43.23 58.86 61.33
N ARG A 209 -44.01 58.13 60.51
CA ARG A 209 -45.46 58.33 60.37
C ARG A 209 -46.16 58.14 61.71
N HIS A 210 -45.85 57.07 62.42
CA HIS A 210 -46.43 56.82 63.74
C HIS A 210 -46.07 57.94 64.73
N GLY A 211 -44.81 58.40 64.76
CA GLY A 211 -44.42 59.54 65.59
C GLY A 211 -45.19 60.82 65.26
N GLN A 212 -45.35 61.13 63.97
CA GLN A 212 -46.14 62.27 63.51
C GLN A 212 -47.63 62.13 63.82
N GLU A 213 -48.18 60.91 63.74
CA GLU A 213 -49.57 60.63 64.08
C GLU A 213 -49.81 60.80 65.59
N MET A 214 -48.88 60.33 66.43
CA MET A 214 -48.93 60.55 67.89
C MET A 214 -48.81 62.04 68.24
N GLU A 215 -48.01 62.81 67.48
CA GLU A 215 -47.90 64.27 67.62
C GLU A 215 -49.17 65.00 67.13
N GLY A 216 -49.78 64.52 66.04
CA GLY A 216 -51.03 65.04 65.49
C GLY A 216 -52.29 64.63 66.26
N GLN A 217 -52.27 63.52 66.98
CA GLN A 217 -53.34 63.10 67.91
C GLN A 217 -53.24 63.80 69.28
N HIS A 218 -52.15 64.53 69.54
CA HIS A 218 -52.06 65.47 70.66
C HIS A 218 -52.80 66.78 70.34
N VAL A 219 -54.09 66.68 70.05
CA VAL A 219 -55.02 67.81 70.01
C VAL A 219 -55.63 67.96 71.39
N PRO A 220 -55.52 69.13 72.06
CA PRO A 220 -56.40 69.45 73.17
C PRO A 220 -57.84 69.44 72.65
N ASN A 221 -58.65 68.51 73.16
CA ASN A 221 -60.10 68.52 72.99
C ASN A 221 -60.68 69.82 73.56
N ASP A 222 -60.73 70.88 72.77
CA ASP A 222 -61.47 72.10 73.09
C ASP A 222 -61.67 72.95 71.82
N PHE A 223 -62.64 72.58 70.97
CA PHE A 223 -63.24 73.56 70.06
C PHE A 223 -64.72 73.23 69.80
N LYS A 224 -65.56 73.70 70.71
CA LYS A 224 -67.02 73.81 70.54
C LYS A 224 -67.31 75.24 70.09
N VAL A 225 -67.46 75.47 68.79
CA VAL A 225 -67.85 76.80 68.26
C VAL A 225 -69.14 76.72 67.47
N ASN A 226 -70.19 77.21 68.14
CA ASN A 226 -71.42 77.69 67.54
C ASN A 226 -71.12 78.94 66.69
N VAL A 227 -71.52 78.96 65.42
CA VAL A 227 -71.56 80.18 64.60
C VAL A 227 -73.01 80.46 64.24
N LYS A 228 -73.51 81.59 64.76
CA LYS A 228 -74.86 82.10 64.56
C LYS A 228 -74.98 82.74 63.17
N LEU A 229 -76.04 82.36 62.49
CA LEU A 229 -76.61 83.00 61.31
C LEU A 229 -76.81 84.51 61.54
N ASN A 230 -76.20 85.34 60.67
CA ASN A 230 -76.60 86.72 60.45
C ASN A 230 -76.86 86.91 58.95
N THR A 231 -78.14 87.02 58.61
CA THR A 231 -78.64 87.31 57.26
C THR A 231 -78.56 88.81 57.03
N THR A 232 -77.78 89.24 56.04
CA THR A 232 -77.74 90.62 55.51
C THR A 232 -77.38 90.57 54.02
N PRO A 233 -77.78 91.56 53.22
CA PRO A 233 -78.82 91.40 52.19
C PRO A 233 -78.26 91.18 50.77
N GLY A 234 -79.01 90.43 49.96
CA GLY A 234 -78.99 90.44 48.50
C GLY A 234 -77.62 90.53 47.83
N GLU A 235 -76.92 89.40 47.73
CA GLU A 235 -75.77 89.30 46.85
C GLU A 235 -76.21 89.52 45.40
N ASP A 236 -75.55 90.46 44.72
CA ASP A 236 -75.72 90.67 43.29
C ASP A 236 -75.49 89.34 42.58
N LEU A 237 -76.58 88.70 42.13
CA LEU A 237 -76.56 87.44 41.40
C LEU A 237 -75.60 87.50 40.20
N ILE A 238 -75.39 88.71 39.67
CA ILE A 238 -74.44 89.01 38.60
C ILE A 238 -72.99 88.81 39.05
N LYS A 239 -72.60 89.21 40.28
CA LYS A 239 -71.26 88.94 40.82
C LYS A 239 -71.04 87.46 41.09
N ILE A 240 -72.03 86.76 41.65
CA ILE A 240 -71.94 85.30 41.88
C ILE A 240 -71.82 84.54 40.56
N LEU A 241 -72.59 84.93 39.54
CA LEU A 241 -72.50 84.32 38.20
C LEU A 241 -71.14 84.59 37.55
N GLU A 242 -70.58 85.79 37.74
CA GLU A 242 -69.24 86.15 37.24
C GLU A 242 -68.14 85.41 38.01
N ASP A 243 -68.24 85.26 39.33
CA ASP A 243 -67.32 84.50 40.17
C ASP A 243 -67.37 83.01 39.82
N MET A 244 -68.57 82.43 39.65
CA MET A 244 -68.72 81.05 39.15
C MET A 244 -68.10 80.88 37.78
N ARG A 245 -68.28 81.86 36.88
CA ARG A 245 -67.64 81.83 35.55
C ARG A 245 -66.12 81.86 35.68
N GLN A 246 -65.57 82.71 36.54
CA GLN A 246 -64.13 82.79 36.79
C GLN A 246 -63.58 81.50 37.40
N GLU A 247 -64.30 80.85 38.30
CA GLU A 247 -63.93 79.54 38.85
C GLU A 247 -63.95 78.44 37.78
N TYR A 248 -64.96 78.41 36.91
CA TYR A 248 -65.00 77.47 35.79
C TYR A 248 -63.87 77.74 34.79
N GLU A 249 -63.61 79.00 34.43
CA GLU A 249 -62.49 79.36 33.57
C GLU A 249 -61.14 78.98 34.20
N PHE A 250 -60.98 79.17 35.51
CA PHE A 250 -59.79 78.76 36.24
C PHE A 250 -59.64 77.24 36.28
N MET A 251 -60.72 76.50 36.54
CA MET A 251 -60.73 75.04 36.51
C MET A 251 -60.40 74.50 35.13
N ILE A 252 -60.97 75.06 34.06
CA ILE A 252 -60.68 74.67 32.68
C ILE A 252 -59.21 74.94 32.36
N LYS A 253 -58.68 76.12 32.71
CA LYS A 253 -57.27 76.48 32.52
C LYS A 253 -56.34 75.55 33.31
N LYS A 254 -56.70 75.19 34.55
CA LYS A 254 -55.95 74.25 35.39
C LYS A 254 -55.96 72.85 34.77
N LYS A 255 -57.13 72.35 34.35
CA LYS A 255 -57.27 71.06 33.67
C LYS A 255 -56.49 71.00 32.37
N HIS A 256 -56.46 72.09 31.59
CA HIS A 256 -55.64 72.17 30.38
C HIS A 256 -54.15 72.06 30.71
N ARG A 257 -53.67 72.81 31.70
CA ARG A 257 -52.27 72.74 32.14
C ARG A 257 -51.90 71.35 32.69
N ASP A 258 -52.79 70.74 33.46
CA ASP A 258 -52.58 69.40 34.03
C ASP A 258 -52.54 68.34 32.91
N LEU A 259 -53.41 68.46 31.89
CA LEU A 259 -53.39 67.59 30.70
C LEU A 259 -52.11 67.81 29.87
N ASP A 260 -51.70 69.06 29.65
CA ASP A 260 -50.47 69.38 28.94
C ASP A 260 -49.24 68.86 29.68
N ALA A 261 -49.21 68.98 31.01
CA ALA A 261 -48.14 68.45 31.84
C ALA A 261 -48.11 66.92 31.79
N TRP A 262 -49.27 66.26 31.92
CA TRP A 262 -49.40 64.82 31.81
C TRP A 262 -48.98 64.30 30.43
N TYR A 263 -49.39 64.98 29.35
CA TYR A 263 -49.01 64.61 27.99
C TYR A 263 -47.50 64.77 27.77
N LYS A 264 -46.91 65.85 28.29
CA LYS A 264 -45.46 66.06 28.26
C LYS A 264 -44.71 64.96 29.01
N GLU A 265 -45.15 64.62 30.22
CA GLU A 265 -44.53 63.57 31.03
C GLU A 265 -44.64 62.19 30.36
N GLN A 266 -45.82 61.84 29.83
CA GLN A 266 -46.01 60.61 29.07
C GLN A 266 -45.16 60.57 27.80
N SER A 267 -45.09 61.68 27.06
CA SER A 267 -44.25 61.77 25.86
C SER A 267 -42.76 61.69 26.18
N ALA A 268 -42.33 62.22 27.33
CA ALA A 268 -40.96 62.14 27.81
C ALA A 268 -40.62 60.71 28.27
N ALA A 269 -41.53 60.03 28.98
CA ALA A 269 -41.39 58.63 29.38
C ALA A 269 -41.29 57.70 28.17
N ILE A 270 -42.18 57.87 27.18
CA ILE A 270 -42.12 57.12 25.92
C ILE A 270 -40.82 57.44 25.16
N ALA A 271 -40.44 58.72 25.07
CA ALA A 271 -39.18 59.11 24.44
C ALA A 271 -37.97 58.50 25.16
N GLN A 272 -38.00 58.35 26.49
CA GLN A 272 -36.93 57.75 27.28
C GLN A 272 -36.85 56.22 27.09
N GLU A 273 -37.98 55.52 27.05
CA GLU A 273 -38.01 54.07 26.71
C GLU A 273 -37.54 53.82 25.26
N THR A 274 -37.97 54.67 24.33
CA THR A 274 -37.56 54.59 22.91
C THR A 274 -36.09 55.04 22.72
N ALA A 275 -35.56 55.86 23.63
CA ALA A 275 -34.18 56.35 23.66
C ALA A 275 -33.20 55.39 24.37
N SER A 276 -33.48 54.08 24.38
CA SER A 276 -32.46 53.05 24.63
C SER A 276 -31.86 52.42 23.35
N PRO A 277 -31.46 53.20 22.32
CA PRO A 277 -30.94 52.64 21.06
C PRO A 277 -29.61 51.91 21.27
N THR A 278 -28.89 52.16 22.36
CA THR A 278 -27.62 51.50 22.69
C THR A 278 -27.79 50.00 22.90
N ALA A 279 -28.83 49.57 23.62
CA ALA A 279 -29.11 48.15 23.84
C ALA A 279 -29.53 47.45 22.53
N VAL A 280 -30.35 48.11 21.72
CA VAL A 280 -30.78 47.60 20.41
C VAL A 280 -29.60 47.49 19.43
N HIS A 281 -28.74 48.51 19.36
CA HIS A 281 -27.55 48.49 18.51
C HIS A 281 -26.52 47.44 18.97
N SER A 282 -26.34 47.27 20.28
CA SER A 282 -25.50 46.21 20.85
C SER A 282 -26.01 44.82 20.46
N ASN A 283 -27.31 44.57 20.64
CA ASN A 283 -27.93 43.31 20.27
C ASN A 283 -27.85 43.06 18.75
N GLN A 284 -28.02 44.10 17.94
CA GLN A 284 -27.87 44.00 16.49
C GLN A 284 -26.42 43.70 16.09
N GLY A 285 -25.43 44.30 16.77
CA GLY A 285 -24.01 43.97 16.63
C GLY A 285 -23.72 42.50 16.93
N ASN A 286 -24.22 42.00 18.07
CA ASN A 286 -24.10 40.61 18.49
C ASN A 286 -24.73 39.66 17.46
N ILE A 287 -25.90 40.00 16.91
CA ILE A 287 -26.54 39.21 15.85
C ILE A 287 -25.67 39.18 14.58
N HIS A 288 -25.07 40.31 14.19
CA HIS A 288 -24.19 40.35 13.02
C HIS A 288 -22.89 39.56 13.25
N GLU A 289 -22.31 39.63 14.44
CA GLU A 289 -21.14 38.84 14.81
C GLU A 289 -21.45 37.35 14.83
N LEU A 290 -22.58 36.95 15.42
CA LEU A 290 -23.03 35.55 15.42
C LEU A 290 -23.31 35.03 14.00
N LYS A 291 -23.86 35.87 13.11
CA LYS A 291 -24.02 35.52 11.69
C LYS A 291 -22.68 35.35 10.98
N ARG A 292 -21.68 36.19 11.26
CA ARG A 292 -20.34 36.05 10.69
C ARG A 292 -19.65 34.79 11.18
N THR A 293 -19.71 34.50 12.48
CA THR A 293 -19.12 33.28 13.04
C THR A 293 -19.81 32.02 12.51
N PHE A 294 -21.14 32.05 12.37
CA PHE A 294 -21.90 30.96 11.76
C PHE A 294 -21.46 30.71 10.31
N GLN A 295 -21.35 31.76 9.49
CA GLN A 295 -20.90 31.64 8.10
C GLN A 295 -19.45 31.16 8.01
N ALA A 296 -18.56 31.63 8.87
CA ALA A 296 -17.18 31.17 8.94
C ALA A 296 -17.12 29.67 9.28
N LEU A 297 -17.88 29.22 10.29
CA LEU A 297 -17.98 27.81 10.66
C LEU A 297 -18.58 26.96 9.54
N GLU A 298 -19.56 27.47 8.78
CA GLU A 298 -20.15 26.78 7.64
C GLU A 298 -19.16 26.61 6.48
N ILE A 299 -18.33 27.63 6.22
CA ILE A 299 -17.23 27.56 5.24
C ILE A 299 -16.16 26.55 5.70
N ASP A 300 -15.77 26.60 6.97
CA ASP A 300 -14.81 25.65 7.54
C ASP A 300 -15.33 24.21 7.45
N LEU A 301 -16.59 24.00 7.78
CA LEU A 301 -17.24 22.70 7.66
C LEU A 301 -17.23 22.21 6.21
N GLN A 302 -17.54 23.08 5.25
CA GLN A 302 -17.48 22.75 3.83
C GLN A 302 -16.04 22.47 3.36
N ALA A 303 -15.05 23.22 3.84
CA ALA A 303 -13.64 22.98 3.56
C ALA A 303 -13.18 21.62 4.12
N GLN A 304 -13.61 21.25 5.32
CA GLN A 304 -13.32 19.94 5.91
C GLN A 304 -14.01 18.80 5.15
N ARG A 305 -15.26 18.98 4.69
CA ARG A 305 -15.93 18.01 3.82
C ARG A 305 -15.18 17.81 2.50
N ASN A 306 -14.73 18.90 1.88
CA ASN A 306 -13.94 18.84 0.65
C ASN A 306 -12.59 18.15 0.88
N ARG A 307 -11.91 18.45 2.01
CA ARG A 307 -10.66 17.80 2.41
C ARG A 307 -10.85 16.30 2.61
N LYS A 308 -11.92 15.90 3.31
CA LYS A 308 -12.28 14.49 3.50
C LYS A 308 -12.49 13.78 2.16
N SER A 309 -13.32 14.36 1.28
CA SER A 309 -13.57 13.79 -0.05
C SER A 309 -12.30 13.67 -0.88
N ALA A 310 -11.40 14.66 -0.84
CA ALA A 310 -10.12 14.59 -1.53
C ALA A 310 -9.23 13.45 -0.99
N LEU A 311 -9.18 13.25 0.34
CA LEU A 311 -8.43 12.15 0.95
C LEU A 311 -9.03 10.79 0.60
N GLU A 312 -10.36 10.65 0.61
CA GLU A 312 -11.07 9.43 0.18
C GLU A 312 -10.79 9.11 -1.29
N ASN A 313 -10.78 10.12 -2.16
CA ASN A 313 -10.45 9.96 -3.57
C ASN A 313 -8.99 9.51 -3.75
N MET A 314 -8.02 10.14 -3.08
CA MET A 314 -6.62 9.69 -3.14
C MET A 314 -6.44 8.28 -2.59
N LEU A 315 -7.17 7.90 -1.53
CA LEU A 315 -7.15 6.54 -1.00
C LEU A 315 -7.69 5.55 -2.04
N SER A 316 -8.82 5.84 -2.67
CA SER A 316 -9.39 4.94 -3.70
C SER A 316 -8.51 4.85 -4.95
N GLU A 317 -7.88 5.95 -5.38
CA GLU A 317 -6.95 5.97 -6.51
C GLU A 317 -5.69 5.15 -6.22
N THR A 318 -5.10 5.32 -5.03
CA THR A 318 -3.92 4.54 -4.62
C THR A 318 -4.25 3.05 -4.50
N GLN A 319 -5.39 2.70 -3.89
CA GLN A 319 -5.88 1.31 -3.84
C GLN A 319 -6.08 0.72 -5.23
N SER A 320 -6.72 1.45 -6.15
CA SER A 320 -6.92 1.01 -7.54
C SER A 320 -5.59 0.79 -8.25
N ARG A 321 -4.64 1.72 -8.11
CA ARG A 321 -3.29 1.59 -8.67
C ARG A 321 -2.57 0.35 -8.15
N TYR A 322 -2.58 0.11 -6.84
CA TYR A 322 -1.97 -1.09 -6.27
C TYR A 322 -2.67 -2.38 -6.70
N SER A 323 -4.00 -2.36 -6.82
CA SER A 323 -4.77 -3.49 -7.35
C SER A 323 -4.36 -3.83 -8.80
N CYS A 324 -4.22 -2.83 -9.66
CA CYS A 324 -3.71 -3.03 -11.03
C CYS A 324 -2.28 -3.58 -11.04
N GLN A 325 -1.38 -3.03 -10.22
CA GLN A 325 -0.01 -3.53 -10.12
C GLN A 325 0.05 -4.99 -9.65
N LEU A 326 -0.80 -5.36 -8.68
CA LEU A 326 -0.92 -6.73 -8.21
C LEU A 326 -1.45 -7.65 -9.31
N GLN A 327 -2.44 -7.20 -10.07
CA GLN A 327 -2.99 -7.95 -11.21
C GLN A 327 -1.95 -8.16 -12.32
N ASP A 328 -1.13 -7.15 -12.61
CA ASP A 328 -0.05 -7.28 -13.60
C ASP A 328 1.04 -8.24 -13.13
N MET A 329 1.43 -8.19 -11.85
CA MET A 329 2.36 -9.15 -11.25
C MET A 329 1.78 -10.58 -11.29
N GLN A 330 0.50 -10.74 -10.96
CA GLN A 330 -0.20 -12.03 -11.06
C GLN A 330 -0.20 -12.56 -12.50
N ARG A 331 -0.42 -11.69 -13.49
CA ARG A 331 -0.36 -12.07 -14.91
C ARG A 331 1.02 -12.57 -15.31
N ILE A 332 2.08 -11.91 -14.85
CA ILE A 332 3.46 -12.33 -15.10
C ILE A 332 3.74 -13.68 -14.45
N ILE A 333 3.30 -13.88 -13.20
CA ILE A 333 3.45 -15.16 -12.51
C ILE A 333 2.73 -16.27 -13.29
N SER A 334 1.47 -16.08 -13.65
CA SER A 334 0.70 -17.08 -14.39
C SER A 334 1.32 -17.40 -15.75
N HIS A 335 1.88 -16.40 -16.45
CA HIS A 335 2.60 -16.64 -17.70
C HIS A 335 3.82 -17.55 -17.51
N TYR A 336 4.66 -17.28 -16.50
CA TYR A 336 5.81 -18.14 -16.21
C TYR A 336 5.42 -19.53 -15.68
N GLU A 337 4.33 -19.63 -14.92
CA GLU A 337 3.77 -20.92 -14.49
C GLU A 337 3.33 -21.76 -15.70
N GLU A 338 2.68 -21.14 -16.70
CA GLU A 338 2.31 -21.79 -17.95
C GLU A 338 3.54 -22.26 -18.75
N GLU A 339 4.57 -21.42 -18.88
CA GLU A 339 5.84 -21.78 -19.54
C GLU A 339 6.54 -22.95 -18.84
N LEU A 340 6.60 -22.94 -17.50
CA LEU A 340 7.17 -24.04 -16.72
C LEU A 340 6.36 -25.34 -16.90
N LEU A 341 5.03 -25.25 -16.91
CA LEU A 341 4.16 -26.40 -17.18
C LEU A 341 4.32 -26.93 -18.61
N GLN A 342 4.57 -26.05 -19.59
CA GLN A 342 4.84 -26.46 -20.96
C GLN A 342 6.20 -27.16 -21.08
N LEU A 343 7.26 -26.59 -20.51
CA LEU A 343 8.59 -27.20 -20.50
C LEU A 343 8.59 -28.57 -19.82
N ARG A 344 7.84 -28.70 -18.72
CA ARG A 344 7.68 -29.97 -18.02
C ARG A 344 7.00 -31.03 -18.91
N ARG A 345 5.93 -30.66 -19.62
CA ARG A 345 5.26 -31.54 -20.59
C ARG A 345 6.22 -31.96 -21.73
N ASP A 346 7.03 -31.03 -22.23
CA ASP A 346 8.03 -31.32 -23.27
C ASP A 346 9.13 -32.27 -22.77
N LEU A 347 9.61 -32.10 -21.54
CA LEU A 347 10.58 -33.02 -20.93
C LEU A 347 9.98 -34.41 -20.71
N GLU A 348 8.73 -34.50 -20.24
CA GLU A 348 8.02 -35.76 -20.07
C GLU A 348 7.84 -36.49 -21.42
N ARG A 349 7.52 -35.74 -22.49
CA ARG A 349 7.47 -36.26 -23.86
C ARG A 349 8.83 -36.74 -24.35
N GLN A 350 9.88 -35.94 -24.22
CA GLN A 350 11.23 -36.37 -24.62
C GLN A 350 11.67 -37.62 -23.85
N ASN A 351 11.39 -37.69 -22.54
CA ASN A 351 11.71 -38.86 -21.73
C ASN A 351 10.96 -40.12 -22.21
N SER A 352 9.69 -40.00 -22.60
CA SER A 352 8.95 -41.15 -23.16
C SER A 352 9.52 -41.59 -24.51
N GLU A 353 9.87 -40.67 -25.39
CA GLU A 353 10.54 -40.93 -26.67
C GLU A 353 11.91 -41.62 -26.44
N TYR A 354 12.70 -41.13 -25.48
CA TYR A 354 13.98 -41.76 -25.10
C TYR A 354 13.80 -43.18 -24.59
N LYS A 355 12.77 -43.45 -23.78
CA LYS A 355 12.46 -44.81 -23.29
C LYS A 355 12.11 -45.75 -24.44
N VAL A 356 11.33 -45.29 -25.42
CA VAL A 356 10.99 -46.07 -26.61
C VAL A 356 12.25 -46.38 -27.43
N LEU A 357 13.08 -45.37 -27.70
CA LEU A 357 14.32 -45.54 -28.46
C LEU A 357 15.30 -46.48 -27.76
N LEU A 358 15.42 -46.37 -26.43
CA LEU A 358 16.21 -47.30 -25.63
C LEU A 358 15.67 -48.72 -25.75
N GLY A 359 14.35 -48.91 -25.72
CA GLY A 359 13.70 -50.19 -25.99
C GLY A 359 14.12 -50.79 -27.33
N ILE A 360 14.01 -50.02 -28.42
CA ILE A 360 14.41 -50.45 -29.77
C ILE A 360 15.91 -50.78 -29.81
N LYS A 361 16.77 -49.93 -29.25
CA LYS A 361 18.22 -50.17 -29.15
C LYS A 361 18.50 -51.51 -28.47
N THR A 362 17.91 -51.76 -27.30
CA THR A 362 18.13 -53.02 -26.57
C THR A 362 17.62 -54.23 -27.33
N HIS A 363 16.56 -54.08 -28.14
CA HIS A 363 16.07 -55.15 -29.01
C HIS A 363 17.05 -55.43 -30.16
N LEU A 364 17.52 -54.41 -30.87
CA LEU A 364 18.52 -54.54 -31.93
C LEU A 364 19.84 -55.09 -31.40
N GLU A 365 20.28 -54.70 -30.20
CA GLU A 365 21.47 -55.28 -29.56
C GLU A 365 21.34 -56.79 -29.32
N LYS A 366 20.13 -57.25 -28.94
CA LYS A 366 19.84 -58.69 -28.84
C LYS A 366 19.88 -59.37 -30.21
N GLU A 367 19.27 -58.80 -31.24
CA GLU A 367 19.33 -59.35 -32.60
C GLU A 367 20.76 -59.41 -33.16
N ILE A 368 21.57 -58.36 -32.95
CA ILE A 368 22.98 -58.38 -33.34
C ILE A 368 23.74 -59.46 -32.58
N SER A 369 23.45 -59.66 -31.29
CA SER A 369 24.09 -60.72 -30.50
C SER A 369 23.72 -62.12 -31.03
N THR A 370 22.46 -62.36 -31.41
CA THR A 370 22.05 -63.63 -32.01
C THR A 370 22.64 -63.82 -33.41
N TYR A 371 22.69 -62.77 -34.23
CA TYR A 371 23.36 -62.82 -35.53
C TYR A 371 24.86 -63.11 -35.40
N ARG A 372 25.55 -62.51 -34.42
CA ARG A 372 26.97 -62.84 -34.13
C ARG A 372 27.13 -64.29 -33.72
N GLN A 373 26.27 -64.82 -32.86
CA GLN A 373 26.28 -66.23 -32.46
C GLN A 373 26.09 -67.18 -33.66
N LEU A 374 25.19 -66.84 -34.60
CA LEU A 374 24.99 -67.63 -35.82
C LEU A 374 26.18 -67.52 -36.79
N LEU A 375 26.81 -66.34 -36.90
CA LEU A 375 27.97 -66.07 -37.78
C LEU A 375 29.29 -66.64 -37.25
N GLU A 376 29.47 -66.69 -35.93
CA GLU A 376 30.55 -67.45 -35.28
C GLU A 376 30.40 -68.96 -35.51
N GLY A 377 29.25 -69.37 -36.05
CA GLY A 377 28.97 -70.72 -36.45
C GLY A 377 28.70 -71.61 -35.25
N GLU A 378 28.03 -72.70 -35.55
CA GLU A 378 28.02 -73.97 -34.84
C GLU A 378 29.46 -74.53 -34.70
N SER A 379 30.38 -73.73 -34.14
CA SER A 379 31.81 -74.00 -33.95
C SER A 379 32.16 -74.12 -32.46
N GLN A 380 31.20 -74.58 -31.67
CA GLN A 380 31.48 -75.34 -30.46
C GLN A 380 30.39 -76.40 -30.30
N GLY A 381 30.59 -77.49 -31.06
CA GLY A 381 30.09 -78.77 -30.63
C GLY A 381 30.61 -79.06 -29.22
N THR A 382 29.69 -79.56 -28.40
CA THR A 382 29.89 -80.32 -27.17
C THR A 382 30.34 -79.54 -25.92
N THR A 383 29.48 -79.73 -24.91
CA THR A 383 29.82 -79.73 -23.48
C THR A 383 29.87 -78.36 -22.82
N GLU A 384 28.75 -78.01 -22.16
CA GLU A 384 28.66 -77.64 -20.73
C GLU A 384 27.25 -77.06 -20.49
N GLU A 385 26.21 -77.87 -20.73
CA GLU A 385 24.97 -77.75 -19.96
C GLU A 385 25.29 -78.21 -18.54
N SER A 386 25.70 -77.29 -17.65
CA SER A 386 25.57 -77.40 -16.17
C SER A 386 26.36 -76.31 -15.44
N LYS A 387 26.01 -75.04 -15.60
CA LYS A 387 26.28 -74.01 -14.57
C LYS A 387 25.07 -73.11 -14.33
N LEU A 388 23.93 -73.74 -14.05
CA LEU A 388 22.91 -73.17 -13.18
C LEU A 388 23.23 -73.57 -11.73
N SER A 389 24.28 -72.99 -11.16
CA SER A 389 24.47 -73.01 -9.71
C SER A 389 25.30 -71.81 -9.28
N ALA A 390 24.82 -71.14 -8.24
CA ALA A 390 25.40 -69.95 -7.58
C ALA A 390 25.25 -68.60 -8.32
N ARG A 391 24.01 -68.16 -8.56
CA ARG A 391 23.70 -66.74 -8.36
C ARG A 391 23.24 -66.59 -6.91
N ALA A 392 24.17 -66.29 -6.02
CA ALA A 392 23.86 -65.86 -4.67
C ALA A 392 22.79 -64.76 -4.75
N ALA A 393 21.72 -64.90 -3.98
CA ALA A 393 20.68 -63.89 -3.84
C ALA A 393 21.32 -62.61 -3.31
N VAL A 394 21.73 -61.72 -4.20
CA VAL A 394 22.17 -60.37 -3.83
C VAL A 394 20.91 -59.61 -3.45
N VAL A 395 20.67 -59.52 -2.14
CA VAL A 395 19.65 -58.66 -1.54
C VAL A 395 19.83 -57.24 -2.11
N PRO A 396 18.79 -56.60 -2.68
CA PRO A 396 18.91 -55.27 -3.24
C PRO A 396 19.23 -54.26 -2.13
N LYS A 397 20.45 -53.70 -2.16
CA LYS A 397 20.88 -52.63 -1.25
C LYS A 397 20.36 -51.30 -1.78
N ILE A 398 19.52 -50.61 -1.00
CA ILE A 398 19.04 -49.27 -1.34
C ILE A 398 20.04 -48.27 -0.73
N LYS A 399 20.60 -47.40 -1.59
CA LYS A 399 21.46 -46.29 -1.17
C LYS A 399 20.58 -45.06 -1.00
N THR A 400 20.33 -44.66 0.23
CA THR A 400 19.60 -43.42 0.52
C THR A 400 20.63 -42.31 0.68
N ILE A 401 20.55 -41.29 -0.17
CA ILE A 401 21.43 -40.12 -0.14
C ILE A 401 20.64 -38.97 0.48
N THR A 402 21.01 -38.55 1.68
CA THR A 402 20.49 -37.32 2.29
C THR A 402 21.43 -36.17 1.96
N ARG A 403 20.87 -35.09 1.39
CA ARG A 403 21.60 -33.85 1.07
C ARG A 403 20.92 -32.68 1.75
N GLU A 404 21.70 -31.89 2.47
CA GLU A 404 21.25 -30.60 3.00
C GLU A 404 21.93 -29.49 2.20
N SER A 405 21.11 -28.58 1.65
CA SER A 405 21.57 -27.43 0.89
C SER A 405 21.02 -26.13 1.46
N ILE A 406 21.88 -25.15 1.67
CA ILE A 406 21.50 -23.78 1.99
C ILE A 406 21.97 -22.90 0.83
N ASN A 407 21.06 -22.10 0.26
CA ASN A 407 21.33 -21.19 -0.86
C ASN A 407 21.98 -21.88 -2.09
N GLY A 408 21.58 -23.11 -2.41
CA GLY A 408 22.05 -23.82 -3.60
C GLY A 408 23.45 -24.44 -3.52
N ARG A 409 24.19 -24.29 -2.40
CA ARG A 409 25.41 -25.05 -2.11
C ARG A 409 25.10 -26.22 -1.19
N ILE A 410 25.57 -27.42 -1.56
CA ILE A 410 25.46 -28.63 -0.74
C ILE A 410 26.53 -28.55 0.35
N ILE A 411 26.10 -28.48 1.61
CA ILE A 411 27.00 -28.35 2.77
C ILE A 411 27.26 -29.72 3.40
N TYR A 412 26.34 -30.66 3.24
CA TYR A 412 26.45 -32.01 3.78
C TYR A 412 25.86 -33.04 2.81
N SER A 413 26.59 -34.14 2.61
CA SER A 413 26.12 -35.31 1.86
C SER A 413 26.52 -36.59 2.58
N GLN A 414 25.52 -37.36 3.01
CA GLN A 414 25.74 -38.66 3.62
C GLN A 414 25.03 -39.75 2.82
N VAL A 415 25.73 -40.85 2.58
CA VAL A 415 25.21 -42.02 1.86
C VAL A 415 25.10 -43.16 2.86
N ASN A 416 23.88 -43.51 3.24
CA ASN A 416 23.63 -44.63 4.14
C ASN A 416 23.11 -45.82 3.31
N GLU A 417 23.79 -46.96 3.45
CA GLU A 417 23.39 -48.23 2.84
C GLU A 417 22.49 -48.99 3.82
N ILE A 418 21.20 -49.09 3.51
CA ILE A 418 20.27 -49.88 4.32
C ILE A 418 20.02 -51.21 3.60
N GLN A 419 20.25 -52.32 4.31
CA GLN A 419 19.91 -53.65 3.82
C GLN A 419 18.40 -53.87 4.02
N LYS A 420 17.69 -54.16 2.92
CA LYS A 420 16.26 -54.45 2.97
C LYS A 420 16.10 -55.90 3.45
N TYR A 421 15.77 -56.08 4.73
CA TYR A 421 15.28 -57.37 5.22
C TYR A 421 13.86 -57.57 4.65
N ALA A 422 13.62 -58.75 4.07
CA ALA A 422 12.32 -59.15 3.54
C ALA A 422 11.39 -59.59 4.67
#